data_AF-A0A533SJ13-F1
#
_entry.id   AF-A0A533SJ13-F1
#
_cell.length_a   1.000
_cell.length_b   1.000
_cell.length_c   1.000
_cell.angle_alpha   90.00
_cell.angle_beta   90.00
_cell.angle_gamma   90.00
#
_symmetry.space_group_name_H-M   'P 1'
#
loop_
_entity.id
_entity.type
_entity.pdbx_description
1 polymer ?
#
loop_
_entity_poly.entity_id
_entity_poly.type
_entity_poly.pdbx_seq_one_letter_code
_entity_poly.pdbx_strand_id
1 'polypeptide(L)'
;MTVSAVSLLSGGLDSLLATRLVQDQGVKVTGLQFISPFFGSCLKWEAEEAVRRYKEHFEIDAKIIDLSEEYLGVVGSPDHGYGKNFNPCIDCKIFLFKKALDYMRESGASFLITGEVVGQRPMSQRRYT
;
A
#
# COMPACT_ATOMS: atom_id res chain seq x y z
N MET A 1 6.51 15.08 -20.96
CA MET A 1 5.47 14.69 -19.99
C MET A 1 6.16 14.06 -18.81
N THR A 2 5.83 14.47 -17.58
CA THR A 2 6.42 13.87 -16.38
C THR A 2 5.69 12.57 -16.07
N VAL A 3 6.41 11.45 -16.04
CA VAL A 3 5.84 10.14 -15.66
C VAL A 3 5.45 10.18 -14.19
N SER A 4 4.28 9.63 -13.86
CA SER A 4 3.78 9.55 -12.49
C SER A 4 3.46 8.12 -12.08
N ALA A 5 3.55 7.85 -10.78
CA ALA A 5 3.29 6.53 -10.20
C ALA A 5 2.58 6.65 -8.86
N VAL A 6 1.95 5.55 -8.45
CA VAL A 6 1.26 5.43 -7.15
C VAL A 6 1.98 4.37 -6.33
N SER A 7 2.38 4.70 -5.12
CA SER A 7 3.06 3.75 -4.22
C SER A 7 2.14 3.27 -3.12
N LEU A 8 2.11 1.95 -2.88
CA LEU A 8 1.54 1.39 -1.65
C LEU A 8 2.50 1.64 -0.48
N LEU A 9 2.28 2.74 0.23
CA LEU A 9 3.15 3.28 1.27
C LEU A 9 2.69 2.79 2.66
N SER A 10 3.24 1.67 3.12
CA SER A 10 2.88 1.09 4.42
C SER A 10 3.47 1.82 5.63
N GLY A 11 4.46 2.69 5.40
CA GLY A 11 5.30 3.30 6.44
C GLY A 11 6.49 2.44 6.88
N GLY A 12 6.54 1.18 6.44
CA GLY A 12 7.71 0.31 6.61
C GLY A 12 8.86 0.68 5.68
N LEU A 13 10.08 0.28 6.08
CA LEU A 13 11.32 0.57 5.36
C LEU A 13 11.27 0.14 3.89
N ASP A 14 10.79 -1.07 3.60
CA ASP A 14 10.75 -1.60 2.23
C ASP A 14 9.90 -0.72 1.28
N SER A 15 8.71 -0.30 1.74
CA SER A 15 7.85 0.60 0.95
C SER A 15 8.42 2.00 0.78
N LEU A 16 9.12 2.52 1.79
CA LEU A 16 9.79 3.82 1.73
C LEU A 16 10.96 3.79 0.75
N LEU A 17 11.82 2.78 0.83
CA LEU A 17 12.97 2.62 -0.08
C LEU A 17 12.52 2.42 -1.52
N ALA A 18 11.52 1.56 -1.77
CA ALA A 18 10.98 1.36 -3.11
C ALA A 18 10.41 2.66 -3.70
N THR A 19 9.71 3.45 -2.88
CA THR A 19 9.17 4.76 -3.30
C THR A 19 10.28 5.74 -3.65
N ARG A 20 11.27 5.89 -2.75
CA ARG A 20 12.41 6.80 -2.93
C ARG A 20 13.25 6.45 -4.14
N LEU A 21 13.54 5.16 -4.35
CA LEU A 21 14.30 4.68 -5.50
C LEU A 21 13.66 5.08 -6.84
N VAL A 22 12.32 5.09 -6.91
CA VAL A 22 11.60 5.50 -8.12
C VAL A 22 11.55 7.04 -8.22
N GLN A 23 11.40 7.77 -7.11
CA GLN A 23 11.47 9.23 -7.12
C GLN A 23 12.85 9.74 -7.57
N ASP A 24 13.94 9.09 -7.17
CA ASP A 24 15.32 9.43 -7.56
C ASP A 24 15.54 9.33 -9.08
N GLN A 25 14.67 8.61 -9.80
CA GLN A 25 14.67 8.51 -11.27
C GLN A 25 13.86 9.64 -11.94
N GLY A 26 13.39 10.63 -11.17
CA GLY A 26 12.61 11.77 -11.68
C GLY A 26 11.11 11.49 -11.87
N VAL A 27 10.59 10.37 -11.35
CA VAL A 27 9.17 10.04 -11.42
C VAL A 27 8.41 10.75 -10.30
N LYS A 28 7.28 11.38 -10.63
CA LYS A 28 6.38 11.95 -9.62
C LYS A 28 5.60 10.84 -8.93
N VAL A 29 5.76 10.68 -7.62
CA VAL A 29 5.08 9.61 -6.87
C VAL A 29 4.07 10.17 -5.88
N THR A 30 2.87 9.59 -5.86
CA THR A 30 1.90 9.75 -4.77
C THR A 30 1.87 8.48 -3.93
N GLY A 31 2.11 8.59 -2.63
CA GLY A 31 2.03 7.46 -1.70
C GLY A 31 0.62 7.28 -1.15
N LEU A 32 0.11 6.06 -1.13
CA LEU A 32 -1.15 5.69 -0.48
C LEU A 32 -0.85 4.88 0.77
N GLN A 33 -1.27 5.38 1.93
CA GLN A 33 -1.26 4.62 3.16
C GLN A 33 -2.69 4.26 3.55
N PHE A 34 -2.94 2.97 3.68
CA PHE A 34 -4.26 2.45 4.02
C PHE A 34 -4.41 2.24 5.53
N ILE A 35 -5.62 2.51 6.02
CA ILE A 35 -6.06 2.16 7.38
C ILE A 35 -7.03 0.99 7.29
N SER A 36 -6.90 0.05 8.22
CA SER A 36 -7.87 -1.02 8.46
C SER A 36 -8.02 -1.26 9.98
N PRO A 37 -8.89 -2.17 10.43
CA PRO A 37 -8.94 -2.54 11.84
C PRO A 37 -7.66 -3.24 12.33
N PHE A 38 -6.81 -3.72 11.41
CA PHE A 38 -5.63 -4.53 11.72
C PHE A 38 -4.30 -3.78 11.55
N PHE A 39 -4.28 -2.64 10.86
CA PHE A 39 -3.08 -1.81 10.67
C PHE A 39 -3.44 -0.35 10.39
N GLY A 40 -2.50 0.55 10.68
CA GLY A 40 -2.66 1.98 10.41
C GLY A 40 -3.70 2.69 11.29
N SER A 41 -4.24 2.04 12.32
CA SER A 41 -5.28 2.62 13.19
C SER A 41 -4.83 3.89 13.92
N CYS A 42 -3.53 4.02 14.25
CA CYS A 42 -2.97 5.26 14.79
C CYS A 42 -3.15 6.47 13.86
N LEU A 43 -3.22 6.24 12.54
CA LEU A 43 -3.36 7.30 11.55
C LEU A 43 -4.76 7.87 11.47
N LYS A 44 -5.79 7.24 12.08
CA LYS A 44 -7.16 7.78 12.07
C LYS A 44 -7.24 9.18 12.70
N TRP A 45 -6.39 9.43 13.69
CA TRP A 45 -6.38 10.68 14.45
C TRP A 45 -5.17 11.57 14.10
N GLU A 46 -4.19 11.04 13.36
CA GLU A 46 -2.91 11.69 13.06
C GLU A 46 -2.65 11.80 11.55
N ALA A 47 -3.69 11.71 10.71
CA ALA A 47 -3.54 11.65 9.26
C ALA A 47 -2.77 12.85 8.70
N GLU A 48 -3.10 14.07 9.13
CA GLU A 48 -2.43 15.30 8.69
C GLU A 48 -0.95 15.32 9.08
N GLU A 49 -0.65 14.91 10.32
CA GLU A 49 0.73 14.81 10.80
C GLU A 49 1.53 13.73 10.06
N ALA A 50 0.91 12.58 9.76
CA ALA A 50 1.53 11.54 8.96
C ALA A 50 1.87 12.04 7.55
N VAL A 51 0.94 12.73 6.88
CA VAL A 51 1.17 13.34 5.56
C VAL A 51 2.30 14.37 5.63
N ARG A 52 2.30 15.23 6.66
CA ARG A 52 3.37 16.21 6.87
C ARG A 52 4.74 15.54 7.03
N ARG A 53 4.84 14.51 7.89
CA ARG A 53 6.09 13.75 8.09
C ARG A 53 6.60 13.12 6.80
N TYR A 54 5.73 12.53 5.98
CA TYR A 54 6.17 11.98 4.70
C TYR A 54 6.69 13.04 3.74
N LYS A 55 6.05 14.21 3.72
CA LYS A 55 6.50 15.32 2.88
C LYS A 55 7.84 15.87 3.35
N GLU A 56 7.99 16.12 4.65
CA GLU A 56 9.19 16.73 5.25
C GLU A 56 10.41 15.80 5.20
N HIS A 57 10.25 14.50 5.48
CA HIS A 57 11.39 13.59 5.60
C HIS A 57 11.74 12.87 4.29
N PHE A 58 10.79 12.70 3.38
CA PHE A 58 10.97 11.84 2.20
C PHE A 58 10.51 12.49 0.89
N GLU A 59 9.98 13.72 0.94
CA GLU A 59 9.41 14.42 -0.21
C GLU A 59 8.29 13.63 -0.91
N ILE A 60 7.55 12.83 -0.15
CA ILE A 60 6.44 12.02 -0.68
C ILE A 60 5.13 12.75 -0.43
N ASP A 61 4.38 13.01 -1.50
CA ASP A 61 2.97 13.44 -1.40
C ASP A 61 2.12 12.23 -1.03
N ALA A 62 1.74 12.12 0.24
CA ALA A 62 1.00 10.97 0.77
C ALA A 62 -0.52 11.25 0.88
N LYS A 63 -1.32 10.20 0.72
CA LYS A 63 -2.76 10.17 1.05
C LYS A 63 -3.03 9.04 2.03
N ILE A 64 -3.75 9.37 3.09
CA ILE A 64 -4.22 8.39 4.07
C ILE A 64 -5.67 8.03 3.72
N ILE A 65 -5.95 6.74 3.54
CA ILE A 65 -7.26 6.25 3.07
C ILE A 65 -7.77 5.22 4.07
N ASP A 66 -8.93 5.47 4.67
CA ASP A 66 -9.58 4.51 5.56
C ASP A 66 -10.38 3.48 4.76
N LEU A 67 -9.96 2.23 4.84
CA LEU A 67 -10.61 1.07 4.21
C LEU A 67 -11.23 0.14 5.26
N SER A 68 -11.43 0.61 6.50
CA SER A 68 -11.72 -0.27 7.63
C SER A 68 -12.96 -1.13 7.44
N GLU A 69 -14.05 -0.53 6.96
CA GLU A 69 -15.33 -1.24 6.75
C GLU A 69 -15.21 -2.25 5.61
N GLU A 70 -14.66 -1.84 4.48
CA GLU A 70 -14.48 -2.70 3.31
C GLU A 70 -13.55 -3.89 3.60
N TYR A 71 -12.51 -3.65 4.40
CA TYR A 71 -11.53 -4.68 4.76
C TYR A 71 -12.15 -5.78 5.63
N LEU A 72 -13.16 -5.48 6.45
CA LEU A 72 -13.85 -6.50 7.25
C LEU A 72 -14.59 -7.50 6.36
N GLY A 73 -15.12 -7.08 5.21
CA GLY A 73 -15.72 -7.97 4.21
C GLY A 73 -14.72 -8.99 3.67
N VAL A 74 -13.49 -8.56 3.41
CA VAL A 74 -12.39 -9.42 2.94
C VAL A 74 -12.03 -10.48 3.98
N VAL A 75 -11.97 -10.08 5.26
CA VAL A 75 -11.61 -11.00 6.35
C VAL A 75 -12.74 -11.96 6.70
N GLY A 76 -14.00 -11.56 6.55
CA GLY A 76 -15.15 -12.41 6.91
C GLY A 76 -15.37 -13.59 5.96
N SER A 77 -15.09 -13.43 4.67
CA SER A 77 -15.29 -14.46 3.65
C SER A 77 -14.28 -14.36 2.51
N PRO A 78 -13.01 -14.74 2.73
CA PRO A 78 -11.96 -14.65 1.71
C PRO A 78 -12.12 -15.70 0.61
N ASP A 79 -11.93 -15.30 -0.65
CA ASP A 79 -12.06 -16.20 -1.82
C ASP A 79 -10.95 -17.26 -1.84
N HIS A 80 -9.75 -16.95 -1.34
CA HIS A 80 -8.60 -17.85 -1.32
C HIS A 80 -8.43 -18.57 0.02
N GLY A 81 -9.44 -18.48 0.89
CA GLY A 81 -9.46 -19.10 2.20
C GLY A 81 -8.47 -18.47 3.19
N TYR A 82 -8.28 -19.18 4.31
CA TYR A 82 -7.44 -18.71 5.40
C TYR A 82 -6.10 -19.46 5.47
N GLY A 83 -5.04 -18.74 5.80
CA GLY A 83 -3.82 -19.31 6.35
C GLY A 83 -3.98 -19.65 7.84
N LYS A 84 -2.86 -19.70 8.56
CA LYS A 84 -2.90 -19.85 10.03
C LYS A 84 -3.60 -18.65 10.67
N ASN A 85 -4.29 -18.89 11.79
CA ASN A 85 -4.92 -17.86 12.63
C ASN A 85 -5.88 -16.93 11.87
N PHE A 86 -6.73 -17.49 11.00
CA PHE A 86 -7.70 -16.72 10.20
C PHE A 86 -7.06 -15.63 9.33
N ASN A 87 -5.81 -15.80 8.88
CA ASN A 87 -5.13 -14.80 8.07
C ASN A 87 -5.43 -14.97 6.56
N PRO A 88 -6.20 -14.07 5.91
CA PRO A 88 -6.53 -14.18 4.49
C PRO A 88 -5.48 -13.46 3.63
N CYS A 89 -4.19 -13.82 3.80
CA CYS A 89 -3.05 -13.07 3.24
C CYS A 89 -3.18 -12.73 1.75
N ILE A 90 -3.73 -13.65 0.94
CA ILE A 90 -3.86 -13.48 -0.51
C ILE A 90 -4.94 -12.43 -0.82
N ASP A 91 -6.14 -12.61 -0.26
CA ASP A 91 -7.26 -11.70 -0.45
C ASP A 91 -6.98 -10.30 0.09
N CYS A 92 -6.30 -10.20 1.24
CA CYS A 92 -5.85 -8.92 1.79
C CYS A 92 -4.94 -8.17 0.80
N LYS A 93 -3.99 -8.86 0.15
CA LYS A 93 -3.11 -8.25 -0.85
C LYS A 93 -3.86 -7.85 -2.11
N ILE A 94 -4.71 -8.74 -2.63
CA ILE A 94 -5.56 -8.47 -3.80
C ILE A 94 -6.41 -7.22 -3.53
N PHE A 95 -7.03 -7.13 -2.36
CA PHE A 95 -7.86 -5.99 -1.96
C PHE A 95 -7.07 -4.67 -1.98
N LEU A 96 -5.91 -4.61 -1.32
CA LEU A 96 -5.10 -3.39 -1.28
C LEU A 96 -4.57 -3.01 -2.67
N PHE A 97 -4.19 -3.99 -3.50
CA PHE A 97 -3.76 -3.75 -4.87
C PHE A 97 -4.89 -3.24 -5.75
N LYS A 98 -6.11 -3.76 -5.61
CA LYS A 98 -7.29 -3.24 -6.31
C LYS A 98 -7.54 -1.78 -5.94
N LYS A 99 -7.50 -1.43 -4.65
CA LYS A 99 -7.68 -0.05 -4.19
C LYS A 99 -6.61 0.92 -4.70
N ALA A 100 -5.35 0.47 -4.73
CA ALA A 100 -4.28 1.26 -5.32
C ALA A 100 -4.43 1.40 -6.85
N LEU A 101 -4.86 0.34 -7.54
CA LEU A 101 -5.12 0.34 -8.98
C LEU A 101 -6.27 1.29 -9.35
N ASP A 102 -7.34 1.31 -8.57
CA ASP A 102 -8.47 2.22 -8.76
C ASP A 102 -7.99 3.68 -8.68
N TYR A 103 -7.25 4.02 -7.62
CA TYR A 103 -6.66 5.36 -7.49
C TYR A 103 -5.65 5.69 -8.61
N MET A 104 -4.85 4.72 -9.05
CA MET A 104 -3.90 4.91 -10.17
C MET A 104 -4.64 5.28 -11.45
N ARG A 105 -5.76 4.61 -11.74
CA ARG A 105 -6.63 4.91 -12.90
C ARG A 105 -7.27 6.28 -12.76
N GLU A 106 -7.82 6.62 -11.60
CA GLU A 106 -8.44 7.92 -11.34
C GLU A 106 -7.45 9.09 -11.48
N SER A 107 -6.22 8.91 -11.01
CA SER A 107 -5.18 9.95 -11.05
C SER A 107 -4.41 10.01 -12.38
N GLY A 108 -4.63 9.06 -13.29
CA GLY A 108 -3.90 8.97 -14.56
C GLY A 108 -2.42 8.58 -14.40
N ALA A 109 -2.05 7.96 -13.28
CA ALA A 109 -0.69 7.48 -13.06
C ALA A 109 -0.37 6.25 -13.92
N SER A 110 0.91 6.08 -14.26
CA SER A 110 1.35 5.08 -15.25
C SER A 110 1.57 3.68 -14.66
N PHE A 111 1.96 3.59 -13.38
CA PHE A 111 2.24 2.31 -12.73
C PHE A 111 2.13 2.36 -11.20
N LEU A 112 2.05 1.18 -10.58
CA LEU A 112 2.09 0.99 -9.13
C LEU A 112 3.49 0.65 -8.64
N ILE A 113 3.82 1.09 -7.43
CA ILE A 113 5.03 0.75 -6.69
C ILE A 113 4.64 -0.02 -5.43
N THR A 114 5.38 -1.08 -5.10
CA THR A 114 5.20 -1.84 -3.87
C THR A 114 6.55 -2.10 -3.21
N GLY A 115 6.56 -2.27 -1.89
CA GLY A 115 7.71 -2.77 -1.13
C GLY A 115 7.70 -4.30 -0.98
N GLU A 116 7.01 -5.05 -1.85
CA GLU A 116 6.97 -6.50 -1.73
C GLU A 116 8.34 -7.12 -2.02
N VAL A 117 8.81 -8.01 -1.15
CA VAL A 117 10.06 -8.75 -1.34
C VAL A 117 9.74 -10.17 -1.80
N VAL A 118 10.19 -10.52 -3.00
CA VAL A 118 9.96 -11.85 -3.58
C VAL A 118 10.54 -12.94 -2.66
N GLY A 119 9.69 -13.88 -2.25
CA GLY A 119 10.03 -14.99 -1.37
C GLY A 119 9.91 -14.70 0.13
N GLN A 120 9.68 -13.45 0.55
CA GLN A 120 9.68 -13.10 1.99
C GLN A 120 8.43 -13.63 2.73
N ARG A 121 7.28 -13.73 2.06
CA ARG A 121 6.03 -14.28 2.63
C ARG A 121 5.60 -15.55 1.89
N PRO A 122 5.45 -16.70 2.59
CA PRO A 122 5.19 -17.99 1.94
C PRO A 122 3.83 -18.08 1.24
N MET A 123 2.84 -17.26 1.65
CA MET A 123 1.51 -17.28 1.06
C MET A 123 1.33 -16.28 -0.08
N SER A 124 1.75 -15.03 0.10
CA SER A 124 1.42 -13.92 -0.80
C SER A 124 2.59 -13.38 -1.62
N GLN A 125 3.83 -13.71 -1.28
CA GLN A 125 5.03 -13.24 -1.98
C GLN A 125 5.87 -14.44 -2.42
N ARG A 126 5.25 -15.40 -3.10
CA ARG A 126 5.92 -16.65 -3.49
C ARG A 126 7.00 -16.37 -4.52
N ARG A 127 8.16 -17.00 -4.34
CA ARG A 127 9.12 -17.20 -5.43
C ARG A 127 8.80 -18.57 -6.02
N TYR A 128 8.35 -18.61 -7.27
CA TYR A 128 8.22 -19.86 -7.99
C TYR A 128 9.64 -20.30 -8.38
N THR A 129 10.26 -21.12 -7.53
CA THR A 129 11.50 -21.85 -7.81
C THR A 129 11.19 -23.32 -7.98
#